data_AF-A0AAD5DGB2-F1
#
_entry.id   AF-A0AAD5DGB2-F1
#
_cell.length_a   1.000
_cell.length_b   1.000
_cell.length_c   1.000
_cell.angle_alpha   90.00
_cell.angle_beta   90.00
_cell.angle_gamma   90.00
#
_symmetry.space_group_name_H-M   'P 1'
#
loop_
_entity.id
_entity.type
_entity.pdbx_description
1 polymer ?
#
loop_
_entity_poly.entity_id
_entity_poly.type
_entity_poly.pdbx_seq_one_letter_code
_entity_poly.pdbx_strand_id
1 'polypeptide(L)'
;MGQEAGGEQEPELEACTVRFASARSNVVARVCWVTGNDTEVEYARLWPGCWFNQPTYTTHPWRLRDAETGALLAEYVGGTATVTLLSEGGVRCEPGLRRPPPADIVDERWGAWRLRGAAAGCIPIWAFDCVCLEAVCAAEHVVESMLRDADPAVLSALVDSGAELAIIGREQSTCDLPMYRHLRGVSCGNGGGSYDEATRGLGGNPGCPTTSCGEENLLLLPGDRYRHENVLVHEFGHAVMDLGLPPSLRAEIDAAYQAAQAAGSYDPSCYMMANASEYWAEGSQAWFEATVREDVTSGVNTRQKLRARDPALAALMLRVYGDGSWRYPATAPQQWPHWREQQQQQQQQGAGKIATVGPSAAAEPQVQPVASRKRSRRRVSGGSGGMQRLMAGPRRITRSLARLASSCLPSASMRS
;
A
#
# COMPACT_ATOMS: atom_id res chain seq x y z
N MET A 1 32.25 33.59 35.41
CA MET A 1 31.39 33.39 34.24
C MET A 1 31.47 31.91 33.89
N GLY A 2 30.31 31.25 33.89
CA GLY A 2 30.20 29.80 33.98
C GLY A 2 30.74 29.07 32.75
N GLN A 3 31.35 27.91 33.00
CA GLN A 3 31.59 26.89 32.00
C GLN A 3 30.24 26.25 31.65
N GLU A 4 29.82 26.39 30.39
CA GLU A 4 28.70 25.61 29.87
C GLU A 4 29.14 24.15 29.76
N ALA A 5 28.41 23.28 30.45
CA ALA A 5 28.53 21.83 30.34
C ALA A 5 28.21 21.42 28.89
N GLY A 6 29.12 20.70 28.26
CA GLY A 6 28.85 20.02 27.00
C GLY A 6 27.68 19.06 27.19
N GLY A 7 26.56 19.34 26.55
CA GLY A 7 25.46 18.40 26.46
C GLY A 7 25.96 17.18 25.67
N GLU A 8 26.06 16.04 26.34
CA GLU A 8 26.12 14.75 25.67
C GLU A 8 24.87 14.67 24.79
N GLN A 9 25.07 14.65 23.46
CA GLN A 9 24.00 14.30 22.53
C GLN A 9 23.59 12.88 22.88
N GLU A 10 22.34 12.69 23.31
CA GLU A 10 21.77 11.35 23.45
C GLU A 10 22.02 10.58 22.15
N PRO A 11 22.54 9.34 22.21
CA PRO A 11 22.83 8.58 21.02
C PRO A 11 21.55 8.45 20.20
N GLU A 12 21.58 8.98 18.97
CA GLU A 12 20.46 8.90 18.05
C GLU A 12 20.12 7.42 17.86
N LEU A 13 18.91 7.04 18.27
CA LEU A 13 18.44 5.66 18.15
C LEU A 13 18.28 5.33 16.66
N GLU A 14 19.28 4.68 16.09
CA GLU A 14 19.24 4.25 14.70
C GLU A 14 18.14 3.20 14.52
N ALA A 15 17.16 3.49 13.66
CA ALA A 15 16.07 2.59 13.37
C ALA A 15 16.56 1.42 12.51
N CYS A 16 16.12 0.21 12.85
CA CYS A 16 16.41 -0.99 12.07
C CYS A 16 15.17 -1.90 12.01
N THR A 17 15.30 -3.04 11.33
CA THR A 17 14.23 -4.05 11.28
C THR A 17 14.81 -5.42 11.54
N VAL A 18 14.21 -6.15 12.48
CA VAL A 18 14.59 -7.54 12.76
C VAL A 18 13.52 -8.46 12.21
N ARG A 19 13.88 -9.41 11.34
CA ARG A 19 13.02 -10.51 10.95
C ARG A 19 13.18 -11.66 11.91
N PHE A 20 12.11 -12.03 12.60
CA PHE A 20 12.06 -13.24 13.41
C PHE A 20 11.48 -14.36 12.57
N ALA A 21 12.15 -15.50 12.53
CA ALA A 21 11.75 -16.66 11.74
C ALA A 21 11.94 -17.96 12.51
N SER A 22 11.08 -18.94 12.28
CA SER A 22 11.21 -20.27 12.88
C SER A 22 11.19 -21.34 11.80
N ALA A 23 12.29 -22.09 11.68
CA ALA A 23 12.36 -23.35 10.94
C ALA A 23 12.02 -24.56 11.82
N ARG A 24 11.64 -24.34 13.09
CA ARG A 24 11.20 -25.41 13.99
C ARG A 24 9.78 -25.84 13.64
N SER A 25 9.49 -27.12 13.83
CA SER A 25 8.17 -27.72 13.54
C SER A 25 7.26 -27.81 14.76
N ASN A 26 7.81 -27.77 15.98
CA ASN A 26 7.08 -28.07 17.22
C ASN A 26 7.26 -27.04 18.34
N VAL A 27 8.02 -25.96 18.11
CA VAL A 27 8.27 -24.93 19.11
C VAL A 27 7.60 -23.62 18.69
N VAL A 28 6.75 -23.10 19.57
CA VAL A 28 6.27 -21.71 19.51
C VAL A 28 7.21 -20.88 20.37
N ALA A 29 7.74 -19.79 19.82
CA ALA A 29 8.57 -18.86 20.58
C ALA A 29 7.80 -17.59 20.93
N ARG A 30 7.89 -17.13 22.17
CA ARG A 30 7.53 -15.77 22.58
C ARG A 30 8.65 -14.85 22.13
N VAL A 31 8.31 -13.84 21.36
CA VAL A 31 9.24 -12.77 20.97
C VAL A 31 9.01 -11.62 21.95
N CYS A 32 10.02 -11.35 22.78
CA CYS A 32 9.93 -10.42 23.89
C CYS A 32 10.74 -9.15 23.63
N TRP A 33 10.09 -7.99 23.81
CA TRP A 33 10.74 -6.69 23.93
C TRP A 33 11.36 -6.56 25.32
N VAL A 34 12.66 -6.24 25.41
CA VAL A 34 13.35 -6.10 26.70
C VAL A 34 13.41 -4.62 27.08
N THR A 35 12.74 -4.24 28.17
CA THR A 35 12.75 -2.85 28.63
C THR A 35 14.12 -2.44 29.19
N GLY A 36 14.35 -1.13 29.39
CA GLY A 36 15.60 -0.63 29.99
C GLY A 36 15.90 -1.16 31.40
N ASN A 37 14.91 -1.74 32.08
CA ASN A 37 15.06 -2.41 33.38
C ASN A 37 15.17 -3.93 33.26
N ASP A 38 15.55 -4.44 32.08
CA ASP A 38 15.71 -5.87 31.78
C ASP A 38 14.43 -6.70 31.94
N THR A 39 13.25 -6.06 31.86
CA THR A 39 11.96 -6.76 31.94
C THR A 39 11.50 -7.17 30.55
N GLU A 40 11.16 -8.44 30.39
CA GLU A 40 10.62 -8.99 29.14
C GLU A 40 9.11 -8.74 29.02
N VAL A 41 8.70 -8.05 27.95
CA VAL A 41 7.29 -7.89 27.56
C VAL A 41 7.05 -8.70 26.29
N GLU A 42 6.15 -9.69 26.34
CA GLU A 42 5.78 -10.46 25.14
C GLU A 42 5.15 -9.53 24.11
N TYR A 43 5.79 -9.45 22.96
CA TYR A 43 5.34 -8.64 21.84
C TYR A 43 4.50 -9.48 20.88
N ALA A 44 4.98 -10.67 20.53
CA ALA A 44 4.33 -11.56 19.58
C ALA A 44 4.70 -13.02 19.83
N ARG A 45 3.97 -13.91 19.16
CA ARG A 45 4.29 -15.35 19.08
C ARG A 45 4.79 -15.71 17.69
N LEU A 46 5.95 -16.33 17.65
CA LEU A 46 6.58 -16.89 16.46
C LEU A 46 6.26 -18.38 16.41
N TRP A 47 5.28 -18.73 15.58
CA TRP A 47 4.82 -20.10 15.37
C TRP A 47 5.79 -20.90 14.49
N PRO A 48 5.76 -22.24 14.56
CA PRO A 48 6.46 -23.12 13.62
C PRO A 48 6.31 -22.71 12.15
N GLY A 49 7.43 -22.65 11.44
CA GLY A 49 7.50 -22.26 10.02
C GLY A 49 7.19 -20.80 9.70
N CYS A 50 6.83 -20.00 10.70
CA CYS A 50 6.36 -18.63 10.48
C CYS A 50 7.49 -17.63 10.58
N TRP A 51 7.22 -16.42 10.09
CA TRP A 51 8.11 -15.29 10.23
C TRP A 51 7.33 -13.98 10.21
N PHE A 52 7.92 -12.94 10.77
CA PHE A 52 7.44 -11.56 10.65
C PHE A 52 8.61 -10.59 10.83
N ASN A 53 8.51 -9.38 10.28
CA ASN A 53 9.49 -8.34 10.56
C ASN A 53 9.00 -7.42 11.67
N GLN A 54 9.94 -6.93 12.45
CA GLN A 54 9.72 -6.04 13.57
C GLN A 54 10.59 -4.79 13.43
N PRO A 55 9.99 -3.61 13.14
CA PRO A 55 10.68 -2.34 13.27
C PRO A 55 11.14 -2.13 14.72
N THR A 56 12.38 -1.70 14.91
CA THR A 56 13.01 -1.51 16.21
C THR A 56 14.23 -0.58 16.09
N TYR A 57 15.11 -0.57 17.08
CA TYR A 57 16.33 0.22 17.11
C TYR A 57 17.56 -0.67 17.26
N THR A 58 18.70 -0.23 16.73
CA THR A 58 19.95 -1.02 16.72
C THR A 58 20.47 -1.42 18.10
N THR A 59 20.05 -0.68 19.12
CA THR A 59 20.43 -0.87 20.52
C THR A 59 19.38 -1.64 21.34
N HIS A 60 18.22 -1.97 20.75
CA HIS A 60 17.12 -2.58 21.48
C HIS A 60 17.30 -4.10 21.63
N PRO A 61 17.24 -4.66 22.86
CA PRO A 61 17.34 -6.10 23.06
C PRO A 61 16.02 -6.82 22.81
N TRP A 62 16.12 -7.89 22.02
CA TRP A 62 15.04 -8.84 21.78
C TRP A 62 15.42 -10.21 22.32
N ARG A 63 14.49 -10.87 23.02
CA ARG A 63 14.67 -12.25 23.50
C ARG A 63 13.58 -13.14 22.96
N LEU A 64 13.98 -14.30 22.45
CA LEU A 64 13.07 -15.35 22.05
C LEU A 64 13.06 -16.41 23.14
N ARG A 65 11.89 -16.66 23.70
CA ARG A 65 11.67 -17.66 24.75
C ARG A 65 10.80 -18.78 24.23
N ASP A 66 11.09 -20.01 24.58
CA ASP A 66 10.17 -21.11 24.37
C ASP A 66 8.85 -20.80 25.11
N ALA A 67 7.72 -20.87 24.40
CA ALA A 67 6.44 -20.42 24.94
C ALA A 67 5.90 -21.33 26.05
N GLU A 68 6.32 -22.59 26.09
CA GLU A 68 5.87 -23.58 27.09
C GLU A 68 6.82 -23.62 28.28
N THR A 69 8.12 -23.70 28.03
CA THR A 69 9.13 -23.91 29.08
C THR A 69 9.75 -22.61 29.60
N GLY A 70 9.65 -21.50 28.85
CA GLY A 70 10.34 -20.25 29.16
C GLY A 70 11.86 -20.28 28.91
N ALA A 71 12.39 -21.34 28.32
CA ALA A 71 13.81 -21.46 27.99
C ALA A 71 14.24 -20.34 27.02
N LEU A 72 15.42 -19.76 27.22
CA LEU A 72 15.99 -18.80 26.27
C LEU A 72 16.37 -19.54 24.99
N LEU A 73 15.79 -19.15 23.87
CA LEU A 73 16.08 -19.70 22.54
C LEU A 73 17.07 -18.83 21.78
N ALA A 74 16.90 -17.51 21.85
CA ALA A 74 17.75 -16.53 21.19
C ALA A 74 17.75 -15.21 21.95
N GLU A 75 18.82 -14.43 21.80
CA GLU A 75 18.87 -13.02 22.14
C GLU A 75 19.51 -12.25 20.98
N TYR A 76 18.96 -11.09 20.64
CA TYR A 76 19.45 -10.27 19.55
C TYR A 76 19.43 -8.79 19.92
N VAL A 77 20.57 -8.13 19.74
CA VAL A 77 20.76 -6.68 19.76
C VAL A 77 21.64 -6.35 18.57
N GLY A 78 21.18 -5.46 17.68
CA GLY A 78 21.96 -5.07 16.52
C GLY A 78 21.14 -4.46 15.39
N GLY A 79 21.79 -4.31 14.24
CA GLY A 79 21.20 -3.74 13.03
C GLY A 79 20.11 -4.58 12.38
N THR A 80 19.80 -4.25 11.13
CA THR A 80 18.83 -5.02 10.35
C THR A 80 19.33 -6.44 10.12
N ALA A 81 18.58 -7.44 10.57
CA ALA A 81 18.98 -8.84 10.50
C ALA A 81 17.79 -9.79 10.46
N THR A 82 18.07 -11.03 10.09
CA THR A 82 17.16 -12.17 10.18
C THR A 82 17.63 -13.13 11.25
N VAL A 83 16.82 -13.32 12.28
CA VAL A 83 17.04 -14.23 13.41
C VAL A 83 16.15 -15.46 13.22
N THR A 84 16.77 -16.58 12.84
CA THR A 84 16.07 -17.84 12.53
C THR A 84 16.32 -18.89 13.61
N LEU A 85 15.26 -19.39 14.22
CA LEU A 85 15.31 -20.61 15.04
C LEU A 85 15.45 -21.83 14.12
N LEU A 86 16.56 -22.57 14.22
CA LEU A 86 16.85 -23.69 13.31
C LEU A 86 16.12 -24.98 13.72
N SER A 87 15.86 -25.86 12.76
CA SER A 87 15.21 -27.17 12.93
C SER A 87 15.97 -28.11 13.86
N GLU A 88 17.31 -28.16 13.72
CA GLU A 88 18.23 -28.99 14.50
C GLU A 88 18.56 -28.41 15.89
N GLY A 89 17.92 -27.29 16.27
CA GLY A 89 18.27 -26.53 17.45
C GLY A 89 19.28 -25.42 17.16
N GLY A 90 19.39 -24.47 18.10
CA GLY A 90 20.20 -23.26 17.91
C GLY A 90 19.50 -22.15 17.11
N VAL A 91 20.30 -21.15 16.74
CA VAL A 91 19.88 -19.88 16.13
C VAL A 91 20.86 -19.49 15.05
N ARG A 92 20.35 -18.99 13.93
CA ARG A 92 21.14 -18.33 12.89
C ARG A 92 20.75 -16.86 12.81
N CYS A 93 21.75 -15.97 12.90
CA CYS A 93 21.58 -14.52 12.75
C CYS A 93 22.32 -14.06 11.49
N GLU A 94 21.59 -13.51 10.53
CA GLU A 94 22.14 -13.08 9.23
C GLU A 94 21.87 -11.58 9.01
N PRO A 95 22.85 -10.79 8.55
CA PRO A 95 22.61 -9.40 8.16
C PRO A 95 21.58 -9.28 7.03
N GLY A 96 20.72 -8.26 7.15
CA GLY A 96 19.64 -7.98 6.21
C GLY A 96 18.36 -8.79 6.44
N LEU A 97 17.32 -8.44 5.69
CA LEU A 97 16.03 -9.14 5.70
C LEU A 97 16.07 -10.32 4.73
N ARG A 98 16.78 -11.38 5.14
CA ARG A 98 16.86 -12.64 4.40
C ARG A 98 15.52 -13.34 4.45
N ARG A 99 15.18 -13.98 3.33
CA ARG A 99 14.05 -14.89 3.29
C ARG A 99 14.37 -16.11 4.16
N PRO A 100 13.52 -16.46 5.13
CA PRO A 100 13.66 -17.74 5.81
C PRO A 100 13.52 -18.86 4.76
N PRO A 101 14.28 -19.96 4.87
CA PRO A 101 14.00 -21.12 4.03
C PRO A 101 12.52 -21.49 4.20
N PRO A 102 11.79 -21.83 3.12
CA PRO A 102 10.42 -22.31 3.24
C PRO A 102 10.45 -23.47 4.22
N ALA A 103 9.84 -23.29 5.39
CA ALA A 103 9.55 -24.44 6.21
C ALA A 103 8.49 -25.26 5.46
N ASP A 104 8.58 -26.58 5.55
CA ASP A 104 7.50 -27.46 5.12
C ASP A 104 6.32 -27.27 6.07
N ILE A 105 5.54 -26.20 5.85
CA ILE A 105 4.36 -25.90 6.65
C ILE A 105 3.24 -26.74 6.07
N VAL A 106 2.79 -27.72 6.86
CA VAL A 106 1.60 -28.49 6.58
C VAL A 106 0.59 -28.17 7.68
N ASP A 107 -0.57 -27.67 7.31
CA ASP A 107 -1.72 -27.50 8.20
C ASP A 107 -2.71 -28.63 7.90
N GLU A 108 -3.18 -29.34 8.92
CA GLU A 108 -4.10 -30.48 8.75
C GLU A 108 -5.40 -30.08 8.06
N ARG A 109 -5.81 -28.81 8.18
CA ARG A 109 -7.04 -28.29 7.57
C ARG A 109 -6.82 -27.87 6.12
N TRP A 110 -5.66 -27.30 5.82
CA TRP A 110 -5.41 -26.56 4.57
C TRP A 110 -4.41 -27.24 3.62
N GLY A 111 -3.70 -28.27 4.08
CA GLY A 111 -2.63 -28.95 3.36
C GLY A 111 -1.29 -28.21 3.44
N ALA A 112 -0.44 -28.41 2.44
CA ALA A 112 0.89 -27.80 2.41
C ALA A 112 0.85 -26.35 1.93
N TRP A 113 1.57 -25.47 2.62
CA TRP A 113 1.91 -24.13 2.15
C TRP A 113 3.08 -24.21 1.17
N ARG A 114 2.87 -23.81 -0.07
CA ARG A 114 3.91 -23.94 -1.10
C ARG A 114 3.86 -22.83 -2.13
N LEU A 115 4.93 -22.71 -2.89
CA LEU A 115 4.96 -21.89 -4.10
C LEU A 115 3.97 -22.50 -5.10
N ARG A 116 3.01 -21.71 -5.55
CA ARG A 116 1.94 -22.14 -6.46
C ARG A 116 2.04 -21.51 -7.84
N GLY A 117 2.69 -20.36 -7.95
CA GLY A 117 2.81 -19.60 -9.18
C GLY A 117 3.82 -18.45 -9.06
N ALA A 118 3.93 -17.65 -10.11
CA ALA A 118 4.76 -16.45 -10.11
C ALA A 118 4.21 -15.40 -11.09
N ALA A 119 3.81 -14.24 -10.56
CA ALA A 119 3.41 -13.11 -11.39
C ALA A 119 4.64 -12.46 -12.04
N ALA A 120 4.52 -12.10 -13.32
CA ALA A 120 5.60 -11.51 -14.12
C ALA A 120 6.88 -12.36 -14.15
N GLY A 121 6.76 -13.66 -13.88
CA GLY A 121 7.85 -14.62 -13.80
C GLY A 121 8.81 -14.45 -12.60
N CYS A 122 8.62 -13.44 -11.76
CA CYS A 122 9.58 -13.10 -10.70
C CYS A 122 8.97 -12.75 -9.34
N ILE A 123 7.67 -12.47 -9.25
CA ILE A 123 6.97 -12.21 -7.98
C ILE A 123 6.30 -13.53 -7.54
N PRO A 124 6.81 -14.23 -6.51
CA PRO A 124 6.30 -15.53 -6.10
C PRO A 124 4.86 -15.45 -5.60
N ILE A 125 4.05 -16.47 -5.88
CA ILE A 125 2.70 -16.62 -5.33
C ILE A 125 2.65 -17.87 -4.46
N TRP A 126 2.32 -17.67 -3.19
CA TRP A 126 2.22 -18.74 -2.20
C TRP A 126 0.77 -18.96 -1.79
N ALA A 127 0.41 -20.22 -1.59
CA ALA A 127 -0.89 -20.57 -1.04
C ALA A 127 -0.83 -21.96 -0.40
N PHE A 128 -1.80 -22.23 0.46
CA PHE A 128 -2.09 -23.59 0.91
C PHE A 128 -2.75 -24.42 -0.20
N ASP A 129 -2.72 -25.75 -0.09
CA ASP A 129 -3.32 -26.68 -1.05
C ASP A 129 -4.82 -26.51 -1.24
N CYS A 130 -5.52 -26.01 -0.22
CA CYS A 130 -6.95 -25.72 -0.31
C CYS A 130 -7.30 -24.64 -1.34
N VAL A 131 -6.34 -23.80 -1.76
CA VAL A 131 -6.55 -22.76 -2.79
C VAL A 131 -6.50 -23.37 -4.19
N CYS A 132 -7.52 -23.11 -4.99
CA CYS A 132 -7.61 -23.60 -6.36
C CYS A 132 -6.61 -22.92 -7.31
N LEU A 133 -6.26 -23.59 -8.40
CA LEU A 133 -5.27 -23.07 -9.36
C LEU A 133 -5.82 -21.85 -10.12
N GLU A 134 -7.12 -21.79 -10.33
CA GLU A 134 -7.81 -20.68 -10.98
C GLU A 134 -7.58 -19.36 -10.24
N ALA A 135 -7.58 -19.38 -8.90
CA ALA A 135 -7.27 -18.20 -8.09
C ALA A 135 -5.81 -17.78 -8.23
N VAL A 136 -4.88 -18.74 -8.32
CA VAL A 136 -3.46 -18.46 -8.57
C VAL A 136 -3.29 -17.78 -9.92
N CYS A 137 -3.88 -18.32 -11.00
CA CYS A 137 -3.83 -17.72 -12.32
C CYS A 137 -4.50 -16.34 -12.37
N ALA A 138 -5.60 -16.13 -11.64
CA ALA A 138 -6.24 -14.82 -11.53
C ALA A 138 -5.31 -13.79 -10.86
N ALA A 139 -4.62 -14.17 -9.77
CA ALA A 139 -3.65 -13.30 -9.10
C ALA A 139 -2.45 -12.97 -10.01
N GLU A 140 -1.90 -13.96 -10.71
CA GLU A 140 -0.84 -13.75 -11.73
C GLU A 140 -1.28 -12.72 -12.75
N HIS A 141 -2.45 -12.94 -13.35
CA HIS A 141 -2.96 -12.10 -14.42
C HIS A 141 -3.20 -10.65 -13.98
N VAL A 142 -3.76 -10.44 -12.78
CA VAL A 142 -3.99 -9.09 -12.24
C VAL A 142 -2.68 -8.34 -12.05
N VAL A 143 -1.70 -8.94 -11.37
CA VAL A 143 -0.41 -8.28 -11.10
C VAL A 143 0.39 -8.05 -12.37
N GLU A 144 0.43 -9.04 -13.28
CA GLU A 144 1.06 -8.88 -14.58
C GLU A 144 0.44 -7.75 -15.39
N SER A 145 -0.88 -7.59 -15.32
CA SER A 145 -1.57 -6.54 -16.07
C SER A 145 -1.34 -5.16 -15.46
N MET A 146 -1.23 -5.04 -14.14
CA MET A 146 -0.85 -3.79 -13.47
C MET A 146 0.59 -3.37 -13.85
N LEU A 147 1.50 -4.33 -13.96
CA LEU A 147 2.93 -4.07 -14.22
C LEU A 147 3.33 -4.05 -15.70
N ARG A 148 2.44 -4.47 -16.62
CA ARG A 148 2.74 -4.64 -18.04
C ARG A 148 3.36 -3.40 -18.69
N ASP A 149 2.81 -2.24 -18.39
CA ASP A 149 3.22 -0.95 -18.95
C ASP A 149 3.89 -0.04 -17.89
N ALA A 150 4.17 -0.59 -16.70
CA ALA A 150 4.81 0.12 -15.62
C ALA A 150 6.28 0.41 -15.95
N ASP A 151 6.87 1.40 -15.28
CA ASP A 151 8.31 1.62 -15.34
C ASP A 151 9.04 0.34 -14.88
N PRO A 152 9.92 -0.26 -15.71
CA PRO A 152 10.65 -1.48 -15.34
C PRO A 152 11.41 -1.39 -14.02
N ALA A 153 11.81 -0.18 -13.60
CA ALA A 153 12.46 0.02 -12.31
C ALA A 153 11.55 -0.34 -11.12
N VAL A 154 10.23 -0.21 -11.27
CA VAL A 154 9.23 -0.59 -10.25
C VAL A 154 9.27 -2.10 -10.02
N LEU A 155 9.28 -2.90 -11.08
CA LEU A 155 9.36 -4.36 -10.95
C LEU A 155 10.70 -4.79 -10.35
N SER A 156 11.81 -4.18 -10.77
CA SER A 156 13.12 -4.45 -10.18
C SER A 156 13.11 -4.17 -8.67
N ALA A 157 12.60 -3.01 -8.25
CA ALA A 157 12.55 -2.62 -6.85
C ALA A 157 11.61 -3.51 -6.02
N LEU A 158 10.47 -3.93 -6.58
CA LEU A 158 9.58 -4.91 -5.95
C LEU A 158 10.31 -6.23 -5.68
N VAL A 159 11.04 -6.75 -6.67
CA VAL A 159 11.81 -7.99 -6.54
C VAL A 159 12.95 -7.83 -5.53
N ASP A 160 13.70 -6.74 -5.61
CA ASP A 160 14.82 -6.45 -4.69
C ASP A 160 14.36 -6.29 -3.24
N SER A 161 13.14 -5.77 -3.05
CA SER A 161 12.49 -5.64 -1.74
C SER A 161 11.82 -6.93 -1.25
N GLY A 162 11.82 -7.98 -2.08
CA GLY A 162 11.28 -9.29 -1.74
C GLY A 162 9.76 -9.39 -1.81
N ALA A 163 9.11 -8.58 -2.65
CA ALA A 163 7.67 -8.62 -2.85
C ALA A 163 7.20 -10.02 -3.26
N GLU A 164 6.14 -10.51 -2.61
CA GLU A 164 5.50 -11.77 -2.93
C GLU A 164 3.99 -11.67 -2.72
N LEU A 165 3.24 -12.60 -3.29
CA LEU A 165 1.80 -12.71 -3.10
C LEU A 165 1.46 -13.93 -2.22
N ALA A 166 0.39 -13.78 -1.44
CA ALA A 166 -0.25 -14.86 -0.72
C ALA A 166 -1.76 -14.88 -0.99
N ILE A 167 -2.31 -16.06 -1.27
CA ILE A 167 -3.77 -16.20 -1.43
C ILE A 167 -4.35 -16.81 -0.15
N ILE A 168 -5.33 -16.13 0.43
CA ILE A 168 -6.05 -16.63 1.57
C ILE A 168 -7.26 -17.43 1.06
N GLY A 169 -7.27 -18.74 1.28
CA GLY A 169 -8.34 -19.62 0.82
C GLY A 169 -9.71 -19.25 1.39
N ARG A 170 -10.77 -19.68 0.72
CA ARG A 170 -12.16 -19.29 1.06
C ARG A 170 -12.59 -19.61 2.49
N GLU A 171 -12.10 -20.73 3.03
CA GLU A 171 -12.40 -21.20 4.39
C GLU A 171 -11.33 -20.79 5.41
N GLN A 172 -10.30 -20.07 4.96
CA GLN A 172 -9.23 -19.58 5.81
C GLN A 172 -9.51 -18.16 6.28
N SER A 173 -9.10 -17.85 7.50
CA SER A 173 -8.97 -16.47 7.96
C SER A 173 -7.60 -15.90 7.63
N THR A 174 -7.44 -14.58 7.67
CA THR A 174 -6.18 -13.88 7.36
C THR A 174 -5.01 -14.42 8.19
N CYS A 175 -5.19 -14.62 9.50
CA CYS A 175 -4.16 -15.13 10.40
C CYS A 175 -3.93 -16.64 10.31
N ASP A 176 -4.58 -17.38 9.40
CA ASP A 176 -4.18 -18.76 9.09
C ASP A 176 -2.95 -18.81 8.20
N LEU A 177 -2.68 -17.74 7.44
CA LEU A 177 -1.46 -17.62 6.66
C LEU A 177 -0.23 -17.52 7.57
N PRO A 178 0.89 -18.18 7.24
CA PRO A 178 2.05 -18.27 8.13
C PRO A 178 2.60 -16.92 8.58
N MET A 179 2.72 -15.95 7.66
CA MET A 179 3.29 -14.64 7.96
C MET A 179 2.38 -13.78 8.85
N TYR A 180 1.08 -14.08 8.93
CA TYR A 180 0.11 -13.33 9.72
C TYR A 180 -0.32 -14.02 11.02
N ARG A 181 0.16 -15.24 11.32
CA ARG A 181 -0.22 -15.96 12.56
C ARG A 181 0.06 -15.18 13.84
N HIS A 182 1.07 -14.31 13.84
CA HIS A 182 1.42 -13.44 14.95
C HIS A 182 0.36 -12.35 15.23
N LEU A 183 -0.52 -12.05 14.28
CA LEU A 183 -1.62 -11.08 14.39
C LEU A 183 -2.91 -11.68 14.96
N ARG A 184 -2.93 -12.98 15.27
CA ARG A 184 -4.11 -13.66 15.78
C ARG A 184 -4.55 -13.04 17.11
N GLY A 185 -5.80 -12.59 17.19
CA GLY A 185 -6.37 -11.92 18.35
C GLY A 185 -5.87 -10.48 18.56
N VAL A 186 -4.99 -9.97 17.68
CA VAL A 186 -4.57 -8.56 17.68
C VAL A 186 -5.67 -7.73 17.03
N SER A 187 -6.00 -6.58 17.63
CA SER A 187 -6.98 -5.67 17.04
C SER A 187 -6.42 -5.03 15.77
N CYS A 188 -7.21 -5.09 14.70
CA CYS A 188 -6.96 -4.34 13.48
C CYS A 188 -7.43 -2.89 13.70
N GLY A 189 -6.50 -1.99 14.02
CA GLY A 189 -6.81 -0.62 14.42
C GLY A 189 -7.69 0.16 13.43
N ASN A 190 -7.59 -0.15 12.13
CA ASN A 190 -8.28 0.58 11.06
C ASN A 190 -9.60 -0.08 10.60
N GLY A 191 -9.74 -1.40 10.79
CA GLY A 191 -10.93 -2.15 10.31
C GLY A 191 -11.96 -2.44 11.39
N GLY A 192 -11.61 -2.22 12.67
CA GLY A 192 -12.43 -2.61 13.81
C GLY A 192 -12.36 -4.12 14.07
N GLY A 193 -12.31 -4.52 15.35
CA GLY A 193 -12.17 -5.94 15.72
C GLY A 193 -10.76 -6.48 15.50
N SER A 194 -10.65 -7.79 15.32
CA SER A 194 -9.40 -8.51 15.04
C SER A 194 -9.04 -8.49 13.55
N TYR A 195 -7.79 -8.80 13.19
CA TYR A 195 -7.39 -8.94 11.78
C TYR A 195 -8.24 -9.95 10.99
N ASP A 196 -8.65 -11.05 11.63
CA ASP A 196 -9.49 -12.08 10.99
C ASP A 196 -10.91 -11.60 10.66
N GLU A 197 -11.45 -10.68 11.47
CA GLU A 197 -12.78 -10.08 11.24
C GLU A 197 -12.69 -8.87 10.30
N ALA A 198 -11.59 -8.13 10.38
CA ALA A 198 -11.44 -6.84 9.72
C ALA A 198 -11.17 -6.96 8.23
N THR A 199 -10.35 -7.94 7.81
CA THR A 199 -9.81 -7.94 6.44
C THR A 199 -9.70 -9.32 5.79
N ARG A 200 -9.73 -9.32 4.45
CA ARG A 200 -9.36 -10.45 3.57
C ARG A 200 -8.25 -10.04 2.58
N GLY A 201 -7.48 -9.02 2.91
CA GLY A 201 -6.35 -8.53 2.13
C GLY A 201 -5.42 -7.68 2.98
N LEU A 202 -4.13 -7.72 2.68
CA LEU A 202 -3.12 -6.90 3.33
C LEU A 202 -2.03 -6.55 2.32
N GLY A 203 -1.72 -5.27 2.20
CA GLY A 203 -0.71 -4.75 1.29
C GLY A 203 0.72 -5.04 1.75
N GLY A 204 1.57 -5.42 0.79
CA GLY A 204 2.99 -5.59 1.04
C GLY A 204 3.67 -4.29 1.44
N ASN A 205 4.56 -4.34 2.42
CA ASN A 205 5.34 -3.20 2.91
C ASN A 205 6.69 -3.68 3.48
N PRO A 206 7.66 -2.79 3.83
CA PRO A 206 8.98 -3.21 4.32
C PRO A 206 8.94 -4.13 5.56
N GLY A 207 7.88 -4.04 6.37
CA GLY A 207 7.65 -4.91 7.54
C GLY A 207 7.07 -6.29 7.18
N CYS A 208 6.34 -6.40 6.08
CA CYS A 208 5.86 -7.66 5.56
C CYS A 208 5.69 -7.51 4.04
N PRO A 209 6.65 -7.95 3.21
CA PRO A 209 6.59 -7.73 1.77
C PRO A 209 5.54 -8.58 1.05
N THR A 210 4.78 -9.39 1.80
CA THR A 210 3.69 -10.20 1.28
C THR A 210 2.45 -9.34 1.07
N THR A 211 1.98 -9.26 -0.17
CA THR A 211 0.62 -8.80 -0.49
C THR A 211 -0.34 -9.98 -0.44
N SER A 212 -1.47 -9.86 0.23
CA SER A 212 -2.47 -10.93 0.29
C SER A 212 -3.85 -10.50 -0.16
N CYS A 213 -4.63 -11.46 -0.64
CA CYS A 213 -6.03 -11.28 -1.01
C CYS A 213 -6.82 -12.59 -0.87
N GLY A 214 -8.12 -12.47 -0.69
CA GLY A 214 -9.04 -13.60 -0.58
C GLY A 214 -9.29 -14.28 -1.92
N GLU A 215 -9.28 -15.61 -1.91
CA GLU A 215 -9.62 -16.46 -3.06
C GLU A 215 -11.01 -16.14 -3.63
N GLU A 216 -12.00 -15.86 -2.78
CA GLU A 216 -13.34 -15.46 -3.19
C GLU A 216 -13.39 -14.14 -3.94
N ASN A 217 -12.49 -13.19 -3.63
CA ASN A 217 -12.43 -11.90 -4.30
C ASN A 217 -11.79 -12.02 -5.68
N LEU A 218 -10.68 -12.78 -5.77
CA LEU A 218 -10.00 -13.06 -7.04
C LEU A 218 -10.94 -13.69 -8.06
N LEU A 219 -11.87 -14.53 -7.61
CA LEU A 219 -12.77 -15.30 -8.45
C LEU A 219 -14.21 -14.75 -8.53
N LEU A 220 -14.49 -13.62 -7.85
CA LEU A 220 -15.84 -13.03 -7.71
C LEU A 220 -16.89 -14.03 -7.22
N LEU A 221 -16.56 -14.82 -6.21
CA LEU A 221 -17.45 -15.86 -5.70
C LEU A 221 -18.54 -15.29 -4.78
N PRO A 222 -19.70 -15.94 -4.69
CA PRO A 222 -20.72 -15.59 -3.71
C PRO A 222 -20.16 -15.59 -2.29
N GLY A 223 -20.58 -14.62 -1.47
CA GLY A 223 -20.09 -14.45 -0.10
C GLY A 223 -18.91 -13.49 0.04
N ASP A 224 -18.30 -13.05 -1.08
CA ASP A 224 -17.27 -12.01 -1.03
C ASP A 224 -17.81 -10.70 -0.42
N ARG A 225 -17.19 -10.30 0.69
CA ARG A 225 -17.48 -9.02 1.36
C ARG A 225 -17.03 -7.81 0.55
N TYR A 226 -16.06 -7.99 -0.34
CA TYR A 226 -15.47 -6.98 -1.23
C TYR A 226 -15.96 -7.10 -2.68
N ARG A 227 -17.11 -7.73 -2.94
CA ARG A 227 -17.67 -8.02 -4.27
C ARG A 227 -17.82 -6.85 -5.26
N HIS A 228 -17.60 -5.62 -4.83
CA HIS A 228 -17.67 -4.41 -5.66
C HIS A 228 -16.29 -3.85 -6.04
N GLU A 229 -15.22 -4.55 -5.68
CA GLU A 229 -13.85 -4.14 -5.91
C GLU A 229 -12.92 -5.35 -6.02
N ASN A 230 -11.81 -5.20 -6.75
CA ASN A 230 -10.72 -6.16 -6.69
C ASN A 230 -9.73 -5.68 -5.63
N VAL A 231 -9.66 -6.43 -4.53
CA VAL A 231 -8.82 -6.13 -3.38
C VAL A 231 -7.35 -6.29 -3.74
N LEU A 232 -6.98 -7.25 -4.59
CA LEU A 232 -5.59 -7.42 -4.98
C LEU A 232 -5.02 -6.17 -5.68
N VAL A 233 -5.80 -5.47 -6.51
CA VAL A 233 -5.35 -4.20 -7.12
C VAL A 233 -5.07 -3.12 -6.06
N HIS A 234 -5.88 -3.06 -5.00
CA HIS A 234 -5.68 -2.15 -3.88
C HIS A 234 -4.41 -2.50 -3.10
N GLU A 235 -4.35 -3.72 -2.59
CA GLU A 235 -3.28 -4.19 -1.71
C GLU A 235 -1.92 -4.24 -2.44
N PHE A 236 -1.93 -4.61 -3.72
CA PHE A 236 -0.72 -4.55 -4.55
C PHE A 236 -0.34 -3.09 -4.89
N GLY A 237 -1.30 -2.17 -4.92
CA GLY A 237 -1.04 -0.74 -4.98
C GLY A 237 -0.20 -0.26 -3.80
N HIS A 238 -0.50 -0.71 -2.58
CA HIS A 238 0.37 -0.46 -1.42
C HIS A 238 1.78 -1.03 -1.63
N ALA A 239 1.90 -2.28 -2.09
CA ALA A 239 3.20 -2.88 -2.36
C ALA A 239 4.01 -2.11 -3.40
N VAL A 240 3.38 -1.64 -4.47
CA VAL A 240 4.02 -0.76 -5.45
C VAL A 240 4.56 0.49 -4.75
N MET A 241 3.76 1.20 -3.96
CA MET A 241 4.18 2.41 -3.25
C MET A 241 5.33 2.17 -2.27
N ASP A 242 5.23 1.11 -1.47
CA ASP A 242 6.08 0.92 -0.29
C ASP A 242 7.33 0.06 -0.57
N LEU A 243 7.32 -0.73 -1.65
CA LEU A 243 8.42 -1.62 -2.05
C LEU A 243 8.96 -1.32 -3.45
N GLY A 244 8.12 -0.77 -4.34
CA GLY A 244 8.45 -0.55 -5.75
C GLY A 244 8.88 0.88 -6.09
N LEU A 245 8.62 1.87 -5.24
CA LEU A 245 8.92 3.28 -5.53
C LEU A 245 10.12 3.81 -4.74
N PRO A 246 10.95 4.68 -5.34
CA PRO A 246 11.99 5.37 -4.60
C PRO A 246 11.39 6.39 -3.60
N PRO A 247 12.11 6.74 -2.52
CA PRO A 247 11.63 7.68 -1.51
C PRO A 247 11.18 9.04 -2.05
N SER A 248 11.83 9.53 -3.12
CA SER A 248 11.44 10.79 -3.77
C SER A 248 10.04 10.75 -4.36
N LEU A 249 9.67 9.65 -5.02
CA LEU A 249 8.35 9.51 -5.64
C LEU A 249 7.26 9.28 -4.57
N ARG A 250 7.60 8.58 -3.48
CA ARG A 250 6.72 8.47 -2.31
C ARG A 250 6.43 9.83 -1.67
N ALA A 251 7.44 10.69 -1.56
CA ALA A 251 7.25 12.06 -1.10
C ALA A 251 6.39 12.91 -2.05
N GLU A 252 6.43 12.67 -3.36
CA GLU A 252 5.52 13.32 -4.31
C GLU A 252 4.07 12.85 -4.11
N ILE A 253 3.84 11.57 -3.80
CA ILE A 253 2.50 11.04 -3.45
C ILE A 253 1.99 11.70 -2.16
N ASP A 254 2.83 11.80 -1.13
CA ASP A 254 2.49 12.48 0.12
C ASP A 254 2.11 13.95 -0.15
N ALA A 255 2.87 14.66 -0.98
CA ALA A 255 2.58 16.03 -1.34
C ALA A 255 1.26 16.17 -2.12
N ALA A 256 0.97 15.25 -3.05
CA ALA A 256 -0.28 15.22 -3.80
C ALA A 256 -1.49 14.98 -2.86
N TYR A 257 -1.36 14.04 -1.93
CA TYR A 257 -2.38 13.79 -0.90
C TYR A 257 -2.65 15.03 -0.04
N GLN A 258 -1.61 15.69 0.46
CA GLN A 258 -1.77 16.92 1.26
C GLN A 258 -2.43 18.04 0.45
N ALA A 259 -2.10 18.18 -0.83
CA ALA A 259 -2.73 19.14 -1.71
C ALA A 259 -4.21 18.82 -1.96
N ALA A 260 -4.56 17.55 -2.18
CA ALA A 260 -5.95 17.11 -2.33
C ALA A 260 -6.78 17.36 -1.07
N GLN A 261 -6.20 17.10 0.11
CA GLN A 261 -6.82 17.41 1.41
C GLN A 261 -7.06 18.91 1.57
N ALA A 262 -6.04 19.73 1.29
CA ALA A 262 -6.14 21.19 1.39
C ALA A 262 -7.13 21.81 0.40
N ALA A 263 -7.25 21.23 -0.80
CA ALA A 263 -8.20 21.66 -1.81
C ALA A 263 -9.66 21.30 -1.48
N GLY A 264 -9.90 20.36 -0.55
CA GLY A 264 -11.23 19.84 -0.26
C GLY A 264 -11.86 19.11 -1.45
N SER A 265 -11.02 18.57 -2.34
CA SER A 265 -11.46 17.90 -3.57
C SER A 265 -12.11 16.55 -3.31
N TYR A 266 -12.12 16.04 -2.08
CA TYR A 266 -12.74 14.79 -1.67
C TYR A 266 -13.53 15.02 -0.38
N ASP A 267 -14.50 14.16 -0.09
CA ASP A 267 -15.08 14.10 1.25
C ASP A 267 -13.96 13.74 2.25
N PRO A 268 -13.70 14.54 3.30
CA PRO A 268 -12.64 14.26 4.26
C PRO A 268 -12.80 12.94 5.01
N SER A 269 -14.00 12.37 5.02
CA SER A 269 -14.31 11.10 5.68
C SER A 269 -14.26 9.89 4.75
N CYS A 270 -14.12 10.08 3.43
CA CYS A 270 -13.99 8.93 2.53
C CYS A 270 -12.65 8.23 2.75
N TYR A 271 -12.64 6.91 2.58
CA TYR A 271 -11.48 6.08 2.92
C TYR A 271 -10.20 6.45 2.16
N MET A 272 -10.31 6.87 0.90
CA MET A 272 -9.22 7.42 0.09
C MET A 272 -8.51 8.61 0.77
N MET A 273 -9.18 9.33 1.68
CA MET A 273 -8.63 10.45 2.43
C MET A 273 -8.17 10.10 3.85
N ALA A 274 -8.13 8.82 4.22
CA ALA A 274 -7.66 8.40 5.54
C ALA A 274 -6.17 8.68 5.73
N ASN A 275 -5.35 8.40 4.72
CA ASN A 275 -3.92 8.70 4.66
C ASN A 275 -3.39 8.61 3.21
N ALA A 276 -2.12 8.97 3.00
CA ALA A 276 -1.50 8.97 1.69
C ALA A 276 -1.37 7.57 1.05
N SER A 277 -1.27 6.51 1.86
CA SER A 277 -1.24 5.13 1.36
C SER A 277 -2.59 4.71 0.79
N GLU A 278 -3.71 5.01 1.47
CA GLU A 278 -5.06 4.74 0.94
C GLU A 278 -5.38 5.60 -0.29
N TYR A 279 -4.94 6.87 -0.27
CA TYR A 279 -5.05 7.77 -1.42
C TYR A 279 -4.41 7.17 -2.68
N TRP A 280 -3.24 6.56 -2.53
CA TRP A 280 -2.57 5.85 -3.62
C TRP A 280 -3.26 4.53 -4.00
N ALA A 281 -3.68 3.71 -3.03
CA ALA A 281 -4.26 2.40 -3.30
C ALA A 281 -5.65 2.51 -3.97
N GLU A 282 -6.53 3.37 -3.48
CA GLU A 282 -7.83 3.69 -4.10
C GLU A 282 -7.65 4.36 -5.47
N GLY A 283 -6.63 5.23 -5.58
CA GLY A 283 -6.22 5.80 -6.86
C GLY A 283 -5.79 4.74 -7.88
N SER A 284 -5.08 3.69 -7.42
CA SER A 284 -4.67 2.55 -8.25
C SER A 284 -5.89 1.75 -8.72
N GLN A 285 -6.86 1.49 -7.84
CA GLN A 285 -8.12 0.86 -8.23
C GLN A 285 -8.88 1.70 -9.26
N ALA A 286 -8.95 3.02 -9.10
CA ALA A 286 -9.56 3.90 -10.09
C ALA A 286 -8.78 3.88 -11.43
N TRP A 287 -7.44 3.88 -11.40
CA TRP A 287 -6.59 3.85 -12.59
C TRP A 287 -6.81 2.60 -13.45
N PHE A 288 -7.10 1.47 -12.82
CA PHE A 288 -7.38 0.20 -13.48
C PHE A 288 -8.87 -0.15 -13.56
N GLU A 289 -9.77 0.74 -13.11
CA GLU A 289 -11.23 0.53 -13.07
C GLU A 289 -11.61 -0.75 -12.30
N ALA A 290 -10.88 -1.03 -11.22
CA ALA A 290 -10.99 -2.22 -10.39
C ALA A 290 -11.93 -2.03 -9.18
N THR A 291 -12.76 -0.99 -9.17
CA THR A 291 -13.80 -0.76 -8.17
C THR A 291 -15.01 -0.12 -8.83
N VAL A 292 -16.21 -0.46 -8.36
CA VAL A 292 -17.45 0.29 -8.67
C VAL A 292 -17.93 1.13 -7.49
N ARG A 293 -17.25 1.05 -6.35
CA ARG A 293 -17.60 1.81 -5.15
C ARG A 293 -17.37 3.29 -5.36
N GLU A 294 -18.24 4.09 -4.75
CA GLU A 294 -18.16 5.55 -4.79
C GLU A 294 -18.03 6.16 -3.39
N ASP A 295 -18.42 5.41 -2.36
CA ASP A 295 -18.43 5.81 -0.95
C ASP A 295 -17.01 5.98 -0.38
N VAL A 296 -16.03 5.21 -0.89
CA VAL A 296 -14.64 5.26 -0.43
C VAL A 296 -13.77 6.26 -1.19
N THR A 297 -14.18 6.68 -2.39
CA THR A 297 -13.38 7.52 -3.30
C THR A 297 -14.04 8.85 -3.69
N SER A 298 -15.13 9.23 -3.01
CA SER A 298 -15.96 10.38 -3.43
C SER A 298 -16.39 10.31 -4.91
N GLY A 299 -16.70 9.11 -5.39
CA GLY A 299 -17.13 8.83 -6.76
C GLY A 299 -16.01 8.62 -7.79
N VAL A 300 -14.73 8.68 -7.40
CA VAL A 300 -13.58 8.46 -8.30
C VAL A 300 -13.28 6.96 -8.42
N ASN A 301 -13.96 6.29 -9.34
CA ASN A 301 -13.82 4.84 -9.59
C ASN A 301 -13.35 4.48 -11.00
N THR A 302 -12.95 5.47 -11.81
CA THR A 302 -12.39 5.24 -13.15
C THR A 302 -11.20 6.13 -13.45
N ARG A 303 -10.34 5.71 -14.39
CA ARG A 303 -9.18 6.49 -14.82
C ARG A 303 -9.58 7.87 -15.34
N GLN A 304 -10.68 7.94 -16.09
CA GLN A 304 -11.20 9.20 -16.60
C GLN A 304 -11.65 10.13 -15.48
N LYS A 305 -12.42 9.62 -14.50
CA LYS A 305 -12.85 10.41 -13.34
C LYS A 305 -11.64 10.87 -12.52
N LEU A 306 -10.63 10.02 -12.34
CA LEU A 306 -9.38 10.38 -11.65
C LEU A 306 -8.65 11.52 -12.37
N ARG A 307 -8.45 11.41 -13.69
CA ARG A 307 -7.84 12.49 -14.50
C ARG A 307 -8.57 13.82 -14.38
N ALA A 308 -9.91 13.78 -14.31
CA ALA A 308 -10.73 14.98 -14.23
C ALA A 308 -10.72 15.63 -12.83
N ARG A 309 -10.78 14.81 -11.78
CA ARG A 309 -10.89 15.27 -10.39
C ARG A 309 -9.54 15.56 -9.75
N ASP A 310 -8.55 14.73 -10.05
CA ASP A 310 -7.23 14.76 -9.42
C ASP A 310 -6.12 14.50 -10.46
N PRO A 311 -5.83 15.51 -11.30
CA PRO A 311 -4.81 15.40 -12.33
C PRO A 311 -3.40 15.18 -11.77
N ALA A 312 -3.14 15.56 -10.51
CA ALA A 312 -1.85 15.33 -9.87
C ALA A 312 -1.64 13.85 -9.57
N LEU A 313 -2.61 13.20 -8.93
CA LEU A 313 -2.57 11.74 -8.72
C LEU A 313 -2.55 10.98 -10.04
N ALA A 314 -3.36 11.39 -11.02
CA ALA A 314 -3.37 10.77 -12.34
C ALA A 314 -2.00 10.85 -13.06
N ALA A 315 -1.25 11.94 -12.88
CA ALA A 315 0.10 12.07 -13.44
C ALA A 315 1.11 11.13 -12.75
N LEU A 316 0.98 10.92 -11.44
CA LEU A 316 1.80 9.94 -10.71
C LEU A 316 1.48 8.50 -11.16
N MET A 317 0.19 8.16 -11.29
CA MET A 317 -0.25 6.87 -11.81
C MET A 317 0.28 6.60 -13.22
N LEU A 318 0.25 7.61 -14.10
CA LEU A 318 0.80 7.52 -15.45
C LEU A 318 2.31 7.25 -15.45
N ARG A 319 3.07 7.89 -14.55
CA ARG A 319 4.51 7.69 -14.43
C ARG A 319 4.87 6.30 -13.91
N VAL A 320 4.07 5.77 -12.97
CA VAL A 320 4.35 4.47 -12.34
C VAL A 320 3.83 3.31 -13.18
N TYR A 321 2.56 3.35 -13.58
CA TYR A 321 1.86 2.25 -14.25
C TYR A 321 1.80 2.37 -15.78
N GLY A 322 2.19 3.52 -16.34
CA GLY A 322 2.03 3.80 -17.78
C GLY A 322 0.58 4.06 -18.20
N ASP A 323 0.37 4.30 -19.49
CA ASP A 323 -0.96 4.55 -20.08
C ASP A 323 -1.60 3.30 -20.69
N GLY A 324 -1.29 2.12 -20.13
CA GLY A 324 -1.80 0.83 -20.59
C GLY A 324 -3.31 0.80 -20.78
N SER A 325 -3.78 0.06 -21.78
CA SER A 325 -5.20 -0.05 -22.11
C SER A 325 -5.97 -1.01 -21.19
N TRP A 326 -5.27 -1.83 -20.41
CA TRP A 326 -5.92 -2.80 -19.53
C TRP A 326 -6.77 -2.12 -18.45
N ARG A 327 -7.95 -2.67 -18.24
CA ARG A 327 -8.86 -2.36 -17.14
C ARG A 327 -9.34 -3.69 -16.58
N TYR A 328 -9.41 -3.81 -15.26
CA TYR A 328 -9.80 -5.05 -14.59
C TYR A 328 -11.07 -5.70 -15.14
N PRO A 329 -12.15 -4.96 -15.47
CA PRO A 329 -13.38 -5.57 -15.99
C PRO A 329 -13.22 -6.31 -17.32
N ALA A 330 -12.15 -6.04 -18.09
CA ALA A 330 -11.86 -6.73 -19.33
C ALA A 330 -11.43 -8.20 -19.12
N THR A 331 -10.97 -8.53 -17.92
CA THR A 331 -10.38 -9.83 -17.58
C THR A 331 -10.91 -10.40 -16.27
N ALA A 332 -11.95 -9.78 -15.70
CA ALA A 332 -12.63 -10.31 -14.52
C ALA A 332 -13.18 -11.71 -14.82
N PRO A 333 -12.96 -12.70 -13.93
CA PRO A 333 -13.38 -14.10 -14.19
C PRO A 333 -14.90 -14.28 -14.22
N GLN A 334 -15.67 -13.29 -13.77
CA GLN A 334 -17.12 -13.23 -13.89
C GLN A 334 -17.56 -11.83 -14.33
N GLN A 335 -18.86 -11.68 -14.60
CA GLN A 335 -19.43 -10.39 -15.03
C GLN A 335 -19.16 -9.29 -14.00
N TRP A 336 -18.35 -8.32 -14.38
CA TRP A 336 -18.12 -7.13 -13.56
C TRP A 336 -19.36 -6.22 -13.54
N PRO A 337 -19.82 -5.76 -12.36
CA PRO A 337 -20.97 -4.88 -12.26
C PRO A 337 -20.83 -3.61 -13.10
N HIS A 338 -21.91 -3.19 -13.76
CA HIS A 338 -22.04 -1.92 -14.49
C HIS A 338 -21.02 -1.63 -15.61
N TRP A 339 -20.14 -2.58 -15.95
CA TRP A 339 -19.09 -2.38 -16.94
C TRP A 339 -19.61 -1.96 -18.33
N ARG A 340 -20.64 -2.67 -18.83
CA ARG A 340 -21.21 -2.38 -20.16
C ARG A 340 -21.88 -1.00 -20.23
N GLU A 341 -22.53 -0.58 -19.15
CA GLU A 341 -23.19 0.73 -19.05
C GLU A 341 -22.15 1.85 -19.01
N GLN A 342 -21.05 1.65 -18.27
CA GLN A 342 -19.93 2.59 -18.21
C GLN A 342 -19.24 2.73 -19.57
N GLN A 343 -18.98 1.62 -20.29
CA GLN A 343 -18.40 1.69 -21.64
C GLN A 343 -19.30 2.45 -22.63
N GLN A 344 -20.62 2.23 -22.58
CA GLN A 344 -21.57 2.94 -23.45
C GLN A 344 -21.60 4.43 -23.15
N GLN A 345 -21.56 4.83 -21.87
CA GLN A 345 -21.49 6.24 -21.48
C GLN A 345 -20.16 6.88 -21.92
N GLN A 346 -19.03 6.19 -21.79
CA GLN A 346 -17.73 6.68 -22.25
C GLN A 346 -17.70 6.85 -23.78
N GLN A 347 -18.24 5.89 -24.55
CA GLN A 347 -18.33 5.99 -26.00
C GLN A 347 -19.25 7.14 -26.45
N GLN A 348 -20.38 7.36 -25.77
CA GLN A 348 -21.29 8.47 -26.07
C GLN A 348 -20.67 9.84 -25.75
N GLN A 349 -19.91 9.95 -24.66
CA GLN A 349 -19.19 11.18 -24.29
C GLN A 349 -17.99 11.47 -25.23
N GLY A 350 -17.34 10.42 -25.76
CA GLY A 350 -16.29 10.54 -26.78
C GLY A 350 -16.81 10.92 -28.16
N ALA A 351 -17.93 10.33 -28.60
CA ALA A 351 -18.59 10.65 -29.86
C ALA A 351 -19.19 12.07 -29.86
N GLY A 352 -19.69 12.55 -28.72
CA GLY A 352 -20.19 13.92 -28.55
C GLY A 352 -19.13 15.02 -28.69
N LYS A 353 -17.82 14.68 -28.61
CA LYS A 353 -16.72 15.64 -28.83
C LYS A 353 -16.22 15.70 -30.28
N ILE A 354 -16.61 14.77 -31.15
CA ILE A 354 -16.20 14.74 -32.57
C ILE A 354 -17.27 15.36 -33.49
N ALA A 355 -18.49 15.57 -33.01
CA ALA A 355 -19.57 16.14 -33.80
C ALA A 355 -19.69 17.67 -33.66
N THR A 356 -18.69 18.44 -34.12
CA THR A 356 -18.88 19.77 -34.75
C THR A 356 -17.55 20.28 -35.33
N VAL A 357 -17.14 19.72 -36.46
CA VAL A 357 -16.40 20.50 -37.47
C VAL A 357 -17.07 20.19 -38.80
N GLY A 358 -18.02 21.03 -39.20
CA GLY A 358 -18.65 20.93 -40.52
C GLY A 358 -17.61 21.20 -41.62
N PRO A 359 -17.79 20.63 -42.83
CA PRO A 359 -16.84 20.81 -43.91
C PRO A 359 -16.90 22.27 -44.38
N SER A 360 -15.82 23.03 -44.15
CA SER A 360 -15.63 24.31 -44.84
C SER A 360 -15.34 24.01 -46.31
N ALA A 361 -16.27 24.41 -47.19
CA ALA A 361 -16.10 24.32 -48.63
C ALA A 361 -14.82 25.05 -49.06
N ALA A 362 -14.04 24.37 -49.90
CA ALA A 362 -12.90 24.95 -50.59
C ALA A 362 -13.37 26.07 -51.52
N ALA A 363 -12.76 27.25 -51.39
CA ALA A 363 -12.85 28.32 -52.37
C ALA A 363 -11.45 28.56 -52.94
N GLU A 364 -11.34 28.48 -54.27
CA GLU A 364 -10.14 28.75 -55.06
C GLU A 364 -9.64 30.20 -54.88
N PRO A 365 -8.33 30.46 -55.01
CA PRO A 365 -7.78 31.80 -54.83
C PRO A 365 -7.91 32.61 -56.13
N GLN A 366 -8.69 33.69 -56.09
CA GLN A 366 -8.57 34.78 -57.07
C GLN A 366 -7.70 35.91 -56.53
N VAL A 367 -6.87 36.44 -57.41
CA VAL A 367 -5.77 37.36 -57.15
C VAL A 367 -6.17 38.81 -57.49
N GLN A 368 -5.86 39.73 -56.56
CA GLN A 368 -5.60 41.19 -56.66
C GLN A 368 -6.77 42.21 -56.74
N PRO A 369 -6.57 43.53 -56.40
CA PRO A 369 -5.35 44.21 -55.92
C PRO A 369 -5.50 45.09 -54.65
N VAL A 370 -4.36 45.66 -54.24
CA VAL A 370 -4.04 46.49 -53.06
C VAL A 370 -4.68 47.90 -53.07
N ALA A 371 -5.16 48.38 -51.92
CA ALA A 371 -5.24 49.83 -51.62
C ALA A 371 -5.17 50.18 -50.10
N SER A 372 -4.11 50.94 -49.77
CA SER A 372 -3.96 52.03 -48.78
C SER A 372 -4.48 51.96 -47.32
N ARG A 373 -3.49 51.94 -46.42
CA ARG A 373 -3.34 52.60 -45.09
C ARG A 373 -4.50 53.45 -44.55
N LYS A 374 -4.78 53.27 -43.24
CA LYS A 374 -4.72 54.37 -42.24
C LYS A 374 -4.52 53.84 -40.80
N ARG A 375 -3.47 54.35 -40.16
CA ARG A 375 -3.18 54.24 -38.72
C ARG A 375 -4.15 55.13 -37.93
N SER A 376 -4.57 54.67 -36.76
CA SER A 376 -5.08 55.53 -35.69
C SER A 376 -4.58 55.01 -34.33
N ARG A 377 -3.85 55.88 -33.62
CA ARG A 377 -3.38 55.75 -32.24
C ARG A 377 -4.38 56.47 -31.32
N ARG A 378 -4.55 55.98 -30.10
CA ARG A 378 -4.72 56.69 -28.79
C ARG A 378 -5.49 55.76 -27.83
N ARG A 379 -5.41 55.84 -26.50
CA ARG A 379 -4.44 56.31 -25.50
C ARG A 379 -5.03 55.89 -24.13
N VAL A 380 -4.14 55.46 -23.24
CA VAL A 380 -4.17 55.33 -21.77
C VAL A 380 -5.22 56.15 -20.97
N SER A 381 -5.81 55.50 -19.95
CA SER A 381 -6.03 55.96 -18.55
C SER A 381 -6.74 54.82 -17.80
N GLY A 382 -6.37 54.34 -16.60
CA GLY A 382 -5.90 55.00 -15.38
C GLY A 382 -7.00 54.87 -14.31
N GLY A 383 -6.74 54.20 -13.18
CA GLY A 383 -7.73 54.09 -12.10
C GLY A 383 -7.34 53.12 -10.98
N SER A 384 -6.73 53.66 -9.93
CA SER A 384 -6.33 53.02 -8.67
C SER A 384 -7.42 53.12 -7.59
N GLY A 385 -7.39 52.20 -6.63
CA GLY A 385 -7.67 52.51 -5.21
C GLY A 385 -8.84 51.75 -4.58
N GLY A 386 -8.62 51.24 -3.36
CA GLY A 386 -9.74 50.87 -2.47
C GLY A 386 -9.47 49.74 -1.48
N MET A 387 -8.69 50.03 -0.46
CA MET A 387 -8.39 49.23 0.72
C MET A 387 -9.65 49.01 1.61
N GLN A 388 -9.83 47.85 2.25
CA GLN A 388 -10.26 47.79 3.66
C GLN A 388 -10.11 46.41 4.32
N ARG A 389 -9.58 46.48 5.55
CA ARG A 389 -9.28 45.42 6.51
C ARG A 389 -10.54 44.94 7.23
N LEU A 390 -10.51 43.73 7.78
CA LEU A 390 -11.09 43.44 9.11
C LEU A 390 -10.27 42.36 9.82
N MET A 391 -10.02 42.61 11.11
CA MET A 391 -9.24 41.85 12.08
C MET A 391 -10.08 40.74 12.72
N ALA A 392 -9.46 39.60 13.07
CA ALA A 392 -9.68 38.87 14.33
C ALA A 392 -8.68 37.70 14.46
N GLY A 393 -7.77 37.74 15.43
CA GLY A 393 -7.26 36.52 16.07
C GLY A 393 -8.08 36.21 17.33
N PRO A 394 -7.69 35.29 18.23
CA PRO A 394 -6.65 34.27 18.13
C PRO A 394 -7.15 32.88 18.63
N ARG A 395 -6.64 31.75 18.12
CA ARG A 395 -6.60 30.48 18.91
C ARG A 395 -5.36 29.66 18.54
N ARG A 396 -4.45 29.54 19.52
CA ARG A 396 -3.40 28.54 19.55
C ARG A 396 -4.04 27.16 19.49
N ILE A 397 -3.63 26.34 18.52
CA ILE A 397 -3.83 24.89 18.54
C ILE A 397 -2.44 24.27 18.52
N THR A 398 -2.16 23.54 19.60
CA THR A 398 -1.01 22.68 19.82
C THR A 398 -1.20 21.32 19.12
N ARG A 399 -0.09 20.59 18.94
CA ARG A 399 0.07 19.13 18.63
C ARG A 399 0.34 18.81 17.15
N SER A 400 1.59 18.48 16.79
CA SER A 400 2.24 17.14 16.81
C SER A 400 1.92 16.36 15.54
N LEU A 401 2.76 16.42 14.51
CA LEU A 401 3.90 15.54 14.21
C LEU A 401 3.54 14.04 14.12
N ALA A 402 3.58 13.58 12.87
CA ALA A 402 3.76 12.23 12.34
C ALA A 402 4.09 11.13 13.36
N ARG A 403 3.22 10.13 13.43
CA ARG A 403 3.48 8.74 13.85
C ARG A 403 2.28 7.93 13.42
N LEU A 404 2.48 6.88 12.61
CA LEU A 404 1.75 5.60 12.67
C LEU A 404 2.27 4.64 11.56
N ALA A 405 3.46 4.10 11.83
CA ALA A 405 3.82 2.71 11.50
C ALA A 405 4.50 2.13 12.76
N SER A 406 3.79 2.19 13.88
CA SER A 406 4.10 1.56 15.17
C SER A 406 3.01 1.95 16.16
N SER A 407 1.99 1.11 16.32
CA SER A 407 1.10 1.16 17.47
C SER A 407 0.86 -0.24 18.03
N CYS A 408 1.92 -0.80 18.59
CA CYS A 408 1.87 -1.75 19.70
C CYS A 408 3.10 -1.47 20.58
N LEU A 409 3.11 -0.32 21.27
CA LEU A 409 4.03 -0.03 22.36
C LEU A 409 3.21 0.51 23.53
N PRO A 410 3.18 -0.15 24.70
CA PRO A 410 2.48 0.37 25.86
C PRO A 410 3.21 1.59 26.44
N SER A 411 2.47 2.68 26.65
CA SER A 411 2.96 3.89 27.31
C SER A 411 3.13 3.66 28.82
N ALA A 412 4.36 3.64 29.31
CA ALA A 412 4.64 3.73 30.74
C ALA A 412 4.65 5.21 31.17
N SER A 413 3.66 5.60 32.00
CA SER A 413 3.64 6.88 32.70
C SER A 413 4.63 6.85 33.86
N MET A 414 5.72 7.61 33.78
CA MET A 414 6.49 8.00 34.95
C MET A 414 5.83 9.23 35.57
N ARG A 415 5.23 9.06 36.76
CA ARG A 415 5.01 10.16 37.70
C ARG A 415 6.26 10.27 38.57
N SER A 416 6.82 11.48 38.64
CA SER A 416 7.51 11.96 39.84
C SER A 416 6.48 12.45 40.85
#